data_AF-A0A527ZMB1-F1
#
_entry.id   AF-A0A527ZMB1-F1
#
_cell.length_a   1.000
_cell.length_b   1.000
_cell.length_c   1.000
_cell.angle_alpha   90.00
_cell.angle_beta   90.00
_cell.angle_gamma   90.00
#
_symmetry.space_group_name_H-M   'P 1'
#
loop_
_entity.id
_entity.type
_entity.pdbx_description
1 polymer ?
#
loop_
_entity_poly.entity_id
_entity_poly.type
_entity_poly.pdbx_seq_one_letter_code
_entity_poly.pdbx_strand_id
1 'polypeptide(L)' 'MPPQNARKLSEIIAKVEQRDDFRYVDEVGWDSGAYTVTYYTTDKAKVEITYDPVTAEPK' A
#
# COMPACT_ATOMS: atom_id res chain seq x y z
N MET A 1 3.10 11.70 10.67
CA MET A 1 4.33 10.88 10.82
C MET A 1 3.91 9.51 11.32
N PRO A 2 4.43 8.40 10.76
CA PRO A 2 4.12 7.05 11.21
C PRO A 2 4.56 6.78 12.66
N PRO A 3 3.89 5.88 13.39
CA PRO A 3 4.29 5.52 14.75
C PRO A 3 5.63 4.76 14.76
N GLN A 4 6.32 4.74 15.90
CA GLN A 4 7.67 4.16 16.01
C GLN A 4 7.73 2.65 15.69
N ASN A 5 6.65 1.92 15.95
CA ASN A 5 6.51 0.50 15.66
C ASN A 5 5.91 0.22 14.27
N ALA A 6 5.79 1.24 13.41
CA ALA A 6 5.33 1.03 12.04
C ALA A 6 6.32 0.14 11.27
N ARG A 7 5.77 -0.71 10.41
CA ARG A 7 6.49 -1.39 9.34
C ARG A 7 7.07 -0.35 8.38
N LYS A 8 8.18 -0.69 7.73
CA LYS A 8 8.73 0.15 6.67
C LYS A 8 7.73 0.24 5.53
N LEU A 9 7.56 1.41 4.93
CA LEU A 9 6.71 1.57 3.74
C LEU A 9 7.09 0.57 2.63
N SER A 10 8.39 0.30 2.45
CA SER A 10 8.87 -0.68 1.48
C SER A 10 8.31 -2.10 1.69
N GLU A 11 7.98 -2.49 2.93
CA GLU A 11 7.37 -3.81 3.20
C GLU A 11 5.92 -3.86 2.73
N ILE A 12 5.18 -2.75 2.86
CA ILE A 12 3.80 -2.63 2.35
C ILE A 12 3.80 -2.64 0.82
N ILE A 13 4.71 -1.90 0.19
CA ILE A 13 4.84 -1.88 -1.28
C ILE A 13 5.23 -3.26 -1.81
N ALA A 14 6.18 -3.95 -1.19
CA ALA A 14 6.54 -5.31 -1.59
C ALA A 14 5.34 -6.29 -1.55
N LYS A 15 4.44 -6.17 -0.56
CA LYS A 15 3.20 -6.96 -0.51
C LYS A 15 2.26 -6.67 -1.69
N VAL A 16 2.17 -5.40 -2.12
CA VAL A 16 1.36 -5.00 -3.28
C VAL A 16 1.97 -5.53 -4.58
N GLU A 17 3.29 -5.41 -4.74
CA GLU A 17 4.03 -5.87 -5.92
C GLU A 17 4.01 -7.38 -6.10
N GLN A 18 3.79 -8.15 -5.03
CA GLN A 18 3.66 -9.62 -5.07
C GLN A 18 2.29 -10.12 -5.54
N ARG A 19 1.31 -9.25 -5.79
CA ARG A 19 -0.01 -9.67 -6.28
C ARG A 19 0.06 -10.06 -7.75
N ASP A 20 -0.61 -11.15 -8.11
CA ASP A 20 -0.57 -11.72 -9.47
C ASP A 20 -1.04 -10.74 -10.56
N ASP A 21 -1.95 -9.83 -10.21
CA ASP A 21 -2.54 -8.84 -11.11
C ASP A 21 -1.80 -7.50 -11.09
N PHE A 22 -0.79 -7.32 -10.24
CA PHE A 22 -0.06 -6.05 -10.10
C PHE A 22 0.61 -5.62 -11.40
N ARG A 23 0.59 -4.32 -11.67
CA ARG A 23 1.27 -3.71 -12.81
C ARG A 23 2.27 -2.63 -12.39
N TYR A 24 1.82 -1.59 -11.68
CA TYR A 24 2.68 -0.53 -11.13
C TYR A 24 1.97 0.23 -10.01
N VAL A 25 2.76 0.82 -9.10
CA VAL A 25 2.26 1.78 -8.09
C VAL A 25 2.11 3.16 -8.75
N ASP A 26 0.96 3.79 -8.53
CA ASP A 26 0.64 5.14 -9.01
C ASP A 26 0.99 6.18 -7.93
N GLU A 27 0.48 5.98 -6.71
CA GLU A 27 0.64 6.92 -5.60
C GLU A 27 0.72 6.17 -4.26
N VAL A 28 1.44 6.77 -3.31
CA VAL A 28 1.41 6.38 -1.90
C VAL A 28 1.13 7.62 -1.05
N GLY A 29 -0.04 7.64 -0.42
CA GLY A 29 -0.46 8.68 0.52
C GLY A 29 -0.25 8.28 1.96
N TRP A 30 0.02 9.26 2.83
CA TRP A 30 -0.08 9.10 4.28
C TRP A 30 -1.11 10.09 4.81
N ASP A 31 -2.21 9.57 5.35
CA ASP A 31 -3.21 10.38 6.03
C ASP A 31 -3.88 9.58 7.15
N SER A 32 -4.42 10.27 8.15
CA SER A 32 -5.27 9.67 9.19
C SER A 32 -4.65 8.45 9.90
N GLY A 33 -3.32 8.41 10.00
CA GLY A 33 -2.57 7.34 10.64
C GLY A 33 -2.38 6.07 9.80
N ALA A 34 -2.59 6.13 8.49
CA ALA A 34 -2.50 4.97 7.60
C ALA A 34 -1.80 5.32 6.28
N TYR A 35 -1.35 4.28 5.55
CA TYR A 35 -0.86 4.42 4.18
C TYR A 35 -1.96 4.07 3.20
N THR A 36 -2.22 4.92 2.23
CA THR A 36 -3.07 4.59 1.09
C THR A 36 -2.17 4.29 -0.10
N VAL A 37 -2.18 3.05 -0.59
CA VAL A 37 -1.45 2.66 -1.79
C VAL A 37 -2.44 2.58 -2.94
N THR A 38 -2.18 3.38 -3.96
CA THR A 38 -2.90 3.36 -5.22
C THR A 38 -2.02 2.68 -6.27
N TYR A 39 -2.54 1.63 -6.91
CA TYR A 39 -1.81 0.88 -7.92
C TYR A 39 -2.73 0.48 -9.07
N TYR A 40 -2.13 0.16 -10.21
CA TYR A 40 -2.82 -0.37 -11.37
C TYR A 40 -2.57 -1.86 -11.52
N THR A 41 -3.59 -2.55 -12.04
CA THR A 41 -3.53 -3.97 -12.38
C THR A 41 -3.28 -4.18 -13.88
N THR A 42 -2.98 -5.40 -14.28
CA THR A 42 -2.68 -5.78 -15.67
C THR A 42 -3.84 -5.54 -16.63
N ASP A 43 -5.08 -5.64 -16.14
CA ASP A 43 -6.33 -5.31 -16.86
C ASP A 43 -6.63 -3.80 -16.90
N LYS A 44 -5.73 -2.96 -16.36
CA LYS A 44 -5.80 -1.49 -16.26
C LYS A 44 -6.82 -0.97 -15.23
N ALA A 45 -7.31 -1.80 -14.32
CA ALA A 45 -8.09 -1.29 -13.19
C ALA A 45 -7.20 -0.48 -12.23
N LYS A 46 -7.78 0.57 -11.65
CA LYS A 46 -7.17 1.37 -10.57
C LYS A 46 -7.66 0.79 -9.25
N VAL A 47 -6.73 0.44 -8.37
CA VAL A 47 -7.02 -0.11 -7.04
C VAL A 47 -6.43 0.83 -6.00
N GLU A 48 -7.21 1.11 -4.96
CA GLU A 48 -6.81 1.94 -3.82
C GLU A 48 -7.06 1.16 -2.54
N ILE A 49 -6.02 0.98 -1.73
CA ILE A 49 -6.10 0.23 -0.48
C ILE A 49 -5.42 1.01 0.62
N THR A 50 -6.12 1.12 1.76
CA THR A 50 -5.57 1.69 2.98
C THR A 50 -4.97 0.57 3.83
N TYR A 51 -3.75 0.76 4.31
CA TYR A 51 -3.00 -0.19 5.11
C TYR A 51 -2.75 0.35 6.52
N ASP A 52 -2.96 -0.52 7.51
CA ASP A 52 -2.50 -0.28 8.86
C ASP A 52 -0.96 -0.29 8.89
N PRO A 53 -0.30 0.76 9.43
CA PRO A 53 1.14 0.88 9.37
C PRO A 53 1.88 -0.07 10.32
N VAL A 54 1.21 -0.61 11.34
CA VAL A 54 1.81 -1.52 12.34
C VAL A 54 1.72 -2.96 11.86
N THR A 55 0.59 -3.35 11.29
CA THR A 55 0.36 -4.74 10.83
C THR A 55 0.71 -4.95 9.35
N ALA A 56 0.75 -3.88 8.56
CA ALA A 56 0.84 -3.94 7.09
C ALA A 56 -0.30 -4.74 6.45
N GLU A 57 -1.47 -4.77 7.09
CA GLU A 57 -2.70 -5.38 6.57
C GLU A 57 -3.68 -4.31 6.10
N PRO A 58 -4.57 -4.62 5.13
CA PRO A 58 -5.65 -3.71 4.75
C PRO A 58 -6.54 -3.34 5.94
N LYS A 59 -6.93 -2.06 6.01
CA LYS A 59 -7.81 -1.48 7.04
C LYS A 59 -9.26 -1.38 6.56
#